data_AF-A0A7J6WFD4-F1
#
_entry.id   AF-A0A7J6WFD4-F1
#
_cell.length_a   1.000
_cell.length_b   1.000
_cell.length_c   1.000
_cell.angle_alpha   90.00
_cell.angle_beta   90.00
_cell.angle_gamma   90.00
#
_symmetry.space_group_name_H-M   'P 1'
#
loop_
_entity.id
_entity.type
_entity.pdbx_description
1 polymer ?
#
loop_
_entity_poly.entity_id
_entity_poly.type
_entity_poly.pdbx_seq_one_letter_code
_entity_poly.pdbx_strand_id
1 'polypeptide(L)'
;MNDSTLLNKLEFGVVLCCSSDVQGRYIEGQLVMAPHDEDDNTHVVEEVMVVAEAEKRHVLTIVIVIAMQTEALPLVTKFQLSQDLDSIFPKEVPWVRYHGIYRDLRINIICPGKDRVLRVDSVGTVSASLVTYASIQALQPDLIINAGTACGFRRRGACIGDVFLASDVAFHHRRNPIPVCDRNGICAKQTFPTPNLLKELKLKVGKLSTGDSLDMSPHDEAAIIANDATVKDMEGAAIAYVADLLSVPAIFVKAVTDIVDDDKPTAEEFLKNLVAVTAALDQAVGQVVDFISGKCISEL
;
A
#
# COMPACT_ATOMS: atom_id res chain seq x y z
N MET A 1 -21.91 10.05 57.88
CA MET A 1 -20.97 11.19 58.01
C MET A 1 -19.71 10.73 57.29
N ASN A 2 -19.67 10.83 55.96
CA ASN A 2 -19.11 11.96 55.17
C ASN A 2 -17.64 12.20 55.57
N ASP A 3 -16.65 12.15 54.69
CA ASP A 3 -16.63 12.74 53.35
C ASP A 3 -15.74 12.01 52.33
N SER A 4 -16.23 12.06 51.10
CA SER A 4 -15.56 11.82 49.83
C SER A 4 -14.61 12.96 49.44
N THR A 5 -13.82 12.71 48.38
CA THR A 5 -13.10 13.66 47.50
C THR A 5 -11.64 14.01 47.82
N LEU A 6 -10.73 13.40 47.04
CA LEU A 6 -9.59 14.11 46.45
C LEU A 6 -9.07 13.33 45.22
N LEU A 7 -9.78 13.51 44.10
CA LEU A 7 -9.28 13.25 42.75
C LEU A 7 -8.40 14.45 42.38
N ASN A 8 -7.08 14.30 42.46
CA ASN A 8 -6.16 15.30 41.94
C ASN A 8 -5.96 15.09 40.43
N LYS A 9 -6.37 16.12 39.69
CA LYS A 9 -6.15 16.36 38.27
C LYS A 9 -4.65 16.37 37.97
N LEU A 10 -4.21 15.54 37.03
CA LEU A 10 -2.99 15.77 36.27
C LEU A 10 -3.38 16.62 35.06
N GLU A 11 -3.09 17.92 35.11
CA GLU A 11 -3.10 18.79 33.94
C GLU A 11 -1.83 18.54 33.13
N PHE A 12 -1.99 17.96 31.94
CA PHE A 12 -0.93 17.94 30.93
C PHE A 12 -0.90 19.30 30.23
N GLY A 13 0.13 20.10 30.54
CA GLY A 13 0.44 21.32 29.81
C GLY A 13 0.90 20.99 28.39
N VAL A 14 0.05 21.23 27.41
CA VAL A 14 0.42 21.30 26.00
C VAL A 14 1.06 22.66 25.75
N VAL A 15 2.38 22.70 25.53
CA VAL A 15 3.08 23.88 25.05
C VAL A 15 2.79 24.00 23.54
N LEU A 16 1.81 24.83 23.19
CA LEU A 16 1.56 25.25 21.81
C LEU A 16 2.55 26.38 21.49
N CYS A 17 3.52 26.10 20.62
CA CYS A 17 4.38 27.14 20.05
C CYS A 17 3.67 27.71 18.81
N CYS A 18 2.94 28.82 18.98
CA CYS A 18 2.40 29.62 17.87
C CYS A 18 3.06 31.00 17.90
N SER A 19 3.89 31.25 16.90
CA SER A 19 4.42 32.57 16.57
C SER A 19 3.39 33.32 15.72
N SER A 20 2.86 34.44 16.26
CA SER A 20 2.66 35.76 15.61
C SER A 20 2.47 35.79 14.07
N ASP A 21 1.42 36.38 13.47
CA ASP A 21 0.88 37.74 13.71
C ASP A 21 -0.41 38.03 12.88
N VAL A 22 -1.07 39.15 13.22
CA VAL A 22 -2.01 39.98 12.42
C VAL A 22 -3.53 39.76 12.56
N GLN A 23 -4.09 40.44 13.57
CA GLN A 23 -5.24 41.37 13.56
C GLN A 23 -6.44 41.16 12.59
N GLY A 24 -7.65 41.03 13.16
CA GLY A 24 -8.91 41.25 12.42
C GLY A 24 -10.19 41.18 13.27
N ARG A 25 -10.68 42.35 13.68
CA ARG A 25 -11.90 42.72 14.44
C ARG A 25 -13.14 41.80 14.34
N TYR A 26 -13.73 41.51 15.50
CA TYR A 26 -15.14 41.13 15.66
C TYR A 26 -16.07 42.31 15.34
N ILE A 27 -17.09 42.09 14.50
CA ILE A 27 -18.28 42.95 14.40
C ILE A 27 -19.52 42.05 14.27
N GLU A 28 -20.48 42.25 15.16
CA GLU A 28 -21.79 41.59 15.20
C GLU A 28 -22.76 42.21 14.18
N GLY A 29 -23.46 41.35 13.43
CA GLY A 29 -24.84 41.54 12.96
C GLY A 29 -25.11 42.45 11.74
N GLN A 30 -25.47 41.84 10.60
CA GLN A 30 -26.73 42.16 9.88
C GLN A 30 -26.99 41.19 8.72
N LEU A 31 -28.20 40.63 8.72
CA LEU A 31 -28.77 39.82 7.65
C LEU A 31 -29.01 40.71 6.42
N VAL A 32 -28.28 40.48 5.33
CA VAL A 32 -28.57 41.07 4.01
C VAL A 32 -28.83 39.92 3.06
N MET A 33 -30.08 39.80 2.62
CA MET A 33 -30.48 38.93 1.52
C MET A 33 -29.91 39.50 0.22
N ALA A 34 -29.13 38.70 -0.51
CA ALA A 34 -28.67 38.96 -1.87
C ALA A 34 -29.28 37.90 -2.82
N PRO A 35 -29.49 38.24 -4.11
CA PRO A 35 -30.40 37.52 -4.98
C PRO A 35 -29.82 36.18 -5.46
N HIS A 36 -30.74 35.28 -5.84
CA HIS A 36 -30.44 34.11 -6.66
C HIS A 36 -29.67 34.53 -7.91
N ASP A 37 -28.46 34.00 -8.08
CA ASP A 37 -27.78 33.97 -9.37
C ASP A 37 -27.11 32.60 -9.56
N GLU A 38 -27.21 32.13 -10.81
CA GLU A 38 -26.80 30.85 -11.36
C GLU A 38 -25.26 30.70 -11.34
N ASP A 39 -24.70 29.85 -10.49
CA ASP A 39 -23.29 29.45 -10.62
C ASP A 39 -22.96 28.08 -9.99
N ASP A 40 -23.97 27.25 -9.71
CA ASP A 40 -23.78 25.92 -9.12
C ASP A 40 -23.52 24.84 -10.18
N ASN A 41 -23.76 25.14 -11.45
CA ASN A 41 -23.63 24.14 -12.52
C ASN A 41 -22.18 24.01 -13.00
N THR A 42 -21.42 25.11 -13.06
CA THR A 42 -20.07 25.20 -13.65
C THR A 42 -19.03 24.36 -12.91
N HIS A 43 -19.06 24.37 -11.58
CA HIS A 43 -18.20 23.52 -10.75
C HIS A 43 -18.56 22.05 -10.85
N VAL A 44 -19.86 21.71 -10.93
CA VAL A 44 -20.32 20.33 -11.07
C VAL A 44 -19.96 19.78 -12.45
N VAL A 45 -20.04 20.57 -13.53
CA VAL A 45 -19.61 20.07 -14.86
C VAL A 45 -18.10 19.89 -14.94
N GLU A 46 -17.29 20.77 -14.33
CA GLU A 46 -15.83 20.59 -14.28
C GLU A 46 -15.45 19.36 -13.46
N GLU A 47 -16.04 19.16 -12.29
CA GLU A 47 -15.74 18.00 -11.44
C GLU A 47 -16.21 16.69 -12.12
N VAL A 48 -17.37 16.69 -12.75
CA VAL A 48 -17.88 15.54 -13.52
C VAL A 48 -17.06 15.27 -14.78
N MET A 49 -16.57 16.30 -15.48
CA MET A 49 -15.66 16.12 -16.62
C MET A 49 -14.29 15.58 -16.18
N VAL A 50 -13.71 16.11 -15.10
CA VAL A 50 -12.40 15.68 -14.60
C VAL A 50 -12.47 14.22 -14.11
N VAL A 51 -13.57 13.82 -13.46
CA VAL A 51 -13.79 12.41 -13.06
C VAL A 51 -13.98 11.52 -14.31
N ALA A 52 -14.75 11.96 -15.31
CA ALA A 52 -14.97 11.18 -16.53
C ALA A 52 -13.72 11.07 -17.44
N GLU A 53 -12.82 12.06 -17.43
CA GLU A 53 -11.53 11.98 -18.13
C GLU A 53 -10.51 11.12 -17.38
N ALA A 54 -10.52 11.15 -16.04
CA ALA A 54 -9.69 10.25 -15.22
C ALA A 54 -10.05 8.77 -15.45
N GLU A 55 -11.32 8.46 -15.70
CA GLU A 55 -11.79 7.09 -15.99
C GLU A 55 -11.32 6.55 -17.35
N LYS A 56 -10.96 7.39 -18.33
CA LYS A 56 -10.53 6.96 -19.69
C LYS A 56 -9.03 7.01 -19.93
N ARG A 57 -8.22 7.21 -18.89
CA ARG A 57 -6.77 7.27 -19.03
C ARG A 57 -6.19 5.87 -19.26
N HIS A 58 -5.53 5.68 -20.41
CA HIS A 58 -4.73 4.50 -20.69
C HIS A 58 -3.64 4.33 -19.64
N VAL A 59 -3.43 3.10 -19.18
CA VAL A 59 -2.28 2.77 -18.34
C VAL A 59 -1.04 2.74 -19.25
N LEU A 60 -0.10 3.65 -19.03
CA LEU A 60 1.14 3.74 -19.83
C LEU A 60 2.38 3.48 -18.99
N THR A 61 2.34 3.82 -17.70
CA THR A 61 3.47 3.65 -16.79
C THR A 61 3.02 2.93 -15.53
N ILE A 62 3.63 1.79 -15.24
CA ILE A 62 3.42 1.04 -14.01
C ILE A 62 4.69 1.04 -13.16
N VAL A 63 4.50 1.13 -11.85
CA VAL A 63 5.55 0.91 -10.85
C VAL A 63 5.21 -0.33 -10.04
N ILE A 64 6.08 -1.33 -10.08
CA ILE A 64 5.97 -2.55 -9.29
C ILE A 64 6.92 -2.43 -8.10
N VAL A 65 6.38 -2.32 -6.89
CA VAL A 65 7.17 -2.23 -5.65
C VAL A 65 7.31 -3.62 -5.04
N ILE A 66 8.55 -4.10 -4.94
CA ILE A 66 8.90 -5.45 -4.45
C ILE A 66 9.96 -5.32 -3.36
N ALA A 67 9.72 -5.90 -2.19
CA ALA A 67 10.57 -5.72 -1.00
C ALA A 67 11.94 -6.39 -1.17
N MET A 68 11.98 -7.61 -1.71
CA MET A 68 13.21 -8.39 -1.83
C MET A 68 13.65 -8.53 -3.29
N GLN A 69 14.95 -8.37 -3.56
CA GLN A 69 15.47 -8.54 -4.92
C GLN A 69 15.23 -9.95 -5.47
N THR A 70 15.28 -10.98 -4.60
CA THR A 70 15.01 -12.37 -4.98
C THR A 70 13.62 -12.55 -5.60
N GLU A 71 12.63 -11.79 -5.14
CA GLU A 71 11.26 -11.81 -5.67
C GLU A 71 11.15 -11.05 -7.01
N ALA A 72 11.97 -10.02 -7.18
CA ALA A 72 11.94 -9.15 -8.35
C ALA A 72 12.65 -9.73 -9.58
N LEU A 73 13.78 -10.41 -9.38
CA LEU A 73 14.66 -10.85 -10.48
C LEU A 73 13.98 -11.74 -11.55
N PRO A 74 13.05 -12.65 -11.21
CA PRO A 74 12.31 -13.40 -12.22
C PRO A 74 11.51 -12.50 -13.17
N LEU A 75 10.83 -11.48 -12.64
CA LEU A 75 10.08 -10.51 -13.43
C LEU A 75 11.00 -9.61 -14.27
N VAL A 76 12.14 -9.20 -13.70
CA VAL A 76 13.19 -8.46 -14.43
C VAL A 76 13.64 -9.27 -15.66
N THR A 77 13.87 -10.57 -15.48
CA THR A 77 14.28 -11.47 -16.57
C THR A 77 13.16 -11.66 -17.59
N LYS A 78 11.92 -11.90 -17.13
CA LYS A 78 10.74 -12.10 -17.96
C LYS A 78 10.47 -10.94 -18.90
N PHE A 79 10.52 -9.72 -18.38
CA PHE A 79 10.27 -8.50 -19.15
C PHE A 79 11.52 -7.88 -19.76
N GLN A 80 12.68 -8.55 -19.65
CA GLN A 80 13.97 -8.09 -20.16
C GLN A 80 14.30 -6.67 -19.71
N LEU A 81 14.04 -6.37 -18.43
CA LEU A 81 14.27 -5.05 -17.86
C LEU A 81 15.77 -4.84 -17.58
N SER A 82 16.22 -3.61 -17.77
CA SER A 82 17.59 -3.21 -17.47
C SER A 82 17.65 -2.54 -16.09
N GLN A 83 18.70 -2.82 -15.34
CA GLN A 83 18.96 -2.09 -14.10
C GLN A 83 19.38 -0.65 -14.43
N ASP A 84 18.79 0.31 -13.73
CA ASP A 84 19.13 1.73 -13.83
C ASP A 84 20.46 1.99 -13.09
N LEU A 85 21.52 2.32 -13.83
CA LEU A 85 22.83 2.65 -13.28
C LEU A 85 22.96 4.14 -12.94
N ASP A 86 22.14 4.98 -13.58
CA ASP A 86 22.08 6.43 -13.37
C ASP A 86 20.78 6.78 -12.64
N SER A 87 20.68 6.26 -11.42
CA SER A 87 19.46 6.32 -10.60
C SER A 87 18.85 7.72 -10.54
N ILE A 88 17.55 7.78 -10.79
CA ILE A 88 16.69 8.96 -10.59
C ILE A 88 16.46 9.30 -9.11
N PHE A 89 16.92 8.45 -8.19
CA PHE A 89 16.83 8.64 -6.75
C PHE A 89 18.12 9.24 -6.18
N PRO A 90 18.12 9.77 -4.95
CA PRO A 90 19.33 10.26 -4.30
C PRO A 90 20.47 9.22 -4.31
N LYS A 91 21.72 9.67 -4.47
CA LYS A 91 22.88 8.74 -4.55
C LYS A 91 23.14 8.01 -3.24
N GLU A 92 22.60 8.53 -2.15
CA GLU A 92 22.75 8.03 -0.78
C GLU A 92 21.79 6.88 -0.45
N VAL A 93 20.77 6.63 -1.27
CA VAL A 93 19.83 5.52 -1.01
C VAL A 93 20.33 4.21 -1.65
N PRO A 94 20.05 3.04 -1.04
CA PRO A 94 20.42 1.75 -1.61
C PRO A 94 19.41 1.22 -2.65
N TRP A 95 18.42 2.04 -3.01
CA TRP A 95 17.27 1.62 -3.81
C TRP A 95 17.70 1.20 -5.22
N VAL A 96 17.03 0.17 -5.73
CA VAL A 96 17.32 -0.38 -7.04
C VAL A 96 16.09 -0.24 -7.92
N ARG A 97 16.31 0.25 -9.14
CA ARG A 97 15.30 0.34 -10.18
C ARG A 97 15.69 -0.55 -11.35
N TYR A 98 14.75 -1.36 -11.81
CA TYR A 98 14.80 -2.00 -13.11
C TYR A 98 13.72 -1.39 -13.99
N HIS A 99 14.04 -1.08 -15.24
CA HIS A 99 13.10 -0.45 -16.13
C HIS A 99 13.19 -0.97 -17.56
N GLY A 100 12.10 -0.82 -18.30
CA GLY A 100 11.99 -1.26 -19.68
C GLY A 100 10.63 -0.95 -20.25
N ILE A 101 10.44 -1.30 -21.51
CA ILE A 101 9.16 -1.17 -22.20
C ILE A 101 8.70 -2.59 -22.56
N TYR A 102 7.49 -2.94 -22.14
CA TYR A 102 6.83 -4.17 -22.53
C TYR A 102 5.56 -3.81 -23.28
N ARG A 103 5.56 -4.07 -24.60
CA ARG A 103 4.53 -3.57 -25.53
C ARG A 103 4.43 -2.04 -25.46
N ASP A 104 3.33 -1.51 -24.97
CA ASP A 104 3.04 -0.08 -24.77
C ASP A 104 3.24 0.39 -23.32
N LEU A 105 3.54 -0.53 -22.38
CA LEU A 105 3.73 -0.23 -20.97
C LEU A 105 5.20 0.06 -20.64
N ARG A 106 5.44 1.19 -19.99
CA ARG A 106 6.69 1.47 -19.28
C ARG A 106 6.64 0.78 -17.92
N ILE A 107 7.45 -0.25 -17.75
CA ILE A 107 7.53 -1.00 -16.50
C ILE A 107 8.72 -0.49 -15.69
N ASN A 108 8.48 -0.21 -14.41
CA ASN A 108 9.53 0.10 -13.43
C ASN A 108 9.37 -0.84 -12.24
N ILE A 109 10.35 -1.70 -11.97
CA ILE A 109 10.40 -2.50 -10.73
C ILE A 109 11.33 -1.79 -9.75
N ILE A 110 10.81 -1.48 -8.57
CA ILE A 110 11.53 -0.75 -7.53
C ILE A 110 11.68 -1.63 -6.30
N CYS A 111 12.93 -1.81 -5.88
CA CYS A 111 13.29 -2.47 -4.63
C CYS A 111 13.94 -1.48 -3.67
N PRO A 112 13.66 -1.56 -2.35
CA PRO A 112 14.44 -0.87 -1.32
C PRO A 112 15.94 -1.20 -1.35
N GLY A 113 16.31 -2.32 -1.97
CA GLY A 113 17.70 -2.76 -2.07
C GLY A 113 18.19 -3.27 -0.73
N LYS A 114 19.52 -3.24 -0.53
CA LYS A 114 20.16 -3.87 0.62
C LYS A 114 20.56 -2.88 1.69
N ASP A 115 20.37 -3.25 2.94
CA ASP A 115 20.92 -2.53 4.07
C ASP A 115 22.45 -2.43 3.93
N ARG A 116 22.99 -1.24 4.19
CA ARG A 116 24.41 -0.93 3.93
C ARG A 116 25.35 -1.69 4.86
N VAL A 117 24.90 -2.02 6.06
CA VAL A 117 25.70 -2.67 7.11
C VAL A 117 25.47 -4.17 7.06
N LEU A 118 24.22 -4.61 7.14
CA LEU A 118 23.81 -6.01 7.27
C LEU A 118 23.75 -6.76 5.93
N ARG A 119 23.68 -6.04 4.80
CA ARG A 119 23.64 -6.60 3.43
C ARG A 119 22.45 -7.53 3.14
N VAL A 120 21.40 -7.45 3.96
CA VAL A 120 20.10 -8.08 3.73
C VAL A 120 19.16 -7.11 3.01
N ASP A 121 18.13 -7.61 2.33
CA ASP A 121 17.09 -6.76 1.75
C ASP A 121 16.44 -5.88 2.83
N SER A 122 16.26 -4.59 2.54
CA SER A 122 15.62 -3.62 3.43
C SER A 122 14.09 -3.75 3.37
N VAL A 123 13.58 -4.85 3.94
CA VAL A 123 12.14 -5.12 4.11
C VAL A 123 11.47 -4.15 5.10
N GLY A 124 10.15 -4.24 5.22
CA GLY A 124 9.36 -3.49 6.19
C GLY A 124 8.76 -2.18 5.68
N THR A 125 7.86 -1.64 6.50
CA THR A 125 6.93 -0.56 6.16
C THR A 125 7.64 0.75 5.86
N VAL A 126 8.70 1.08 6.60
CA VAL A 126 9.47 2.32 6.44
C VAL A 126 10.13 2.34 5.07
N SER A 127 10.92 1.32 4.75
CA SER A 127 11.61 1.18 3.48
C SER A 127 10.64 1.21 2.30
N ALA A 128 9.56 0.44 2.40
CA ALA A 128 8.50 0.36 1.38
C ALA A 128 7.81 1.71 1.16
N SER A 129 7.49 2.45 2.23
CA SER A 129 6.87 3.76 2.13
C SER A 129 7.77 4.79 1.43
N LEU A 130 9.07 4.80 1.76
CA LEU A 130 10.04 5.74 1.19
C LEU A 130 10.25 5.50 -0.31
N VAL A 131 10.45 4.24 -0.72
CA VAL A 131 10.60 3.93 -2.15
C VAL A 131 9.33 4.22 -2.92
N THR A 132 8.16 3.94 -2.34
CA THR A 132 6.87 4.23 -2.98
C THR A 132 6.70 5.72 -3.19
N TYR A 133 6.95 6.52 -2.16
CA TYR A 133 6.83 7.98 -2.23
C TYR A 133 7.76 8.56 -3.30
N ALA A 134 9.05 8.19 -3.25
CA ALA A 134 10.02 8.69 -4.21
C ALA A 134 9.72 8.23 -5.63
N SER A 135 9.24 7.00 -5.82
CA SER A 135 8.86 6.48 -7.13
C SER A 135 7.67 7.22 -7.71
N ILE A 136 6.64 7.51 -6.92
CA ILE A 136 5.50 8.29 -7.40
C ILE A 136 5.94 9.69 -7.81
N GLN A 137 6.74 10.36 -6.99
CA GLN A 137 7.22 11.71 -7.29
C GLN A 137 8.08 11.75 -8.57
N ALA A 138 8.97 10.77 -8.76
CA ALA A 138 9.91 10.78 -9.87
C ALA A 138 9.37 10.18 -11.17
N LEU A 139 8.45 9.21 -11.10
CA LEU A 139 7.98 8.46 -12.26
C LEU A 139 6.52 8.75 -12.62
N GLN A 140 5.73 9.35 -11.72
CA GLN A 140 4.32 9.66 -11.91
C GLN A 140 3.53 8.49 -12.55
N PRO A 141 3.56 7.28 -11.95
CA PRO A 141 2.93 6.11 -12.54
C PRO A 141 1.41 6.25 -12.58
N ASP A 142 0.80 5.59 -13.56
CA ASP A 142 -0.66 5.48 -13.66
C ASP A 142 -1.22 4.42 -12.69
N LEU A 143 -0.39 3.42 -12.34
CA LEU A 143 -0.76 2.32 -11.44
C LEU A 143 0.46 1.80 -10.66
N ILE A 144 0.25 1.52 -9.38
CA ILE A 144 1.20 0.81 -8.52
C ILE A 144 0.76 -0.65 -8.37
N ILE A 145 1.72 -1.56 -8.47
CA ILE A 145 1.54 -2.97 -8.13
C ILE A 145 2.49 -3.29 -6.99
N ASN A 146 1.98 -3.60 -5.81
CA ASN A 146 2.82 -4.21 -4.79
C ASN A 146 2.78 -5.73 -4.95
N ALA A 147 3.90 -6.29 -5.37
CA ALA A 147 4.07 -7.73 -5.54
C ALA A 147 5.08 -8.25 -4.51
N GLY A 148 4.80 -9.42 -3.94
CA GLY A 148 5.72 -10.07 -3.01
C GLY A 148 5.15 -11.36 -2.45
N THR A 149 5.99 -12.10 -1.75
CA THR A 149 5.57 -13.23 -0.94
C THR A 149 4.88 -12.74 0.35
N ALA A 150 4.10 -13.63 0.95
CA ALA A 150 3.33 -13.34 2.15
C ALA A 150 3.05 -14.64 2.92
N CYS A 151 2.67 -14.51 4.18
CA CYS A 151 2.14 -15.62 4.94
C CYS A 151 0.62 -15.76 4.68
N GLY A 152 0.08 -16.97 4.78
CA GLY A 152 -1.35 -17.26 4.64
C GLY A 152 -1.96 -17.88 5.90
N PHE A 153 -3.27 -17.79 6.04
CA PHE A 153 -4.03 -18.46 7.10
C PHE A 153 -4.86 -19.62 6.54
N ARG A 154 -4.58 -20.86 6.97
CA ARG A 154 -5.30 -22.05 6.51
C ARG A 154 -6.76 -22.00 6.90
N ARG A 155 -7.10 -21.48 8.10
CA ARG A 155 -8.49 -21.25 8.52
C ARG A 155 -9.27 -20.30 7.59
N ARG A 156 -8.56 -19.53 6.75
CA ARG A 156 -9.11 -18.61 5.74
C ARG A 156 -9.02 -19.16 4.31
N GLY A 157 -8.65 -20.43 4.15
CA GLY A 157 -8.57 -21.10 2.85
C GLY A 157 -7.29 -20.83 2.05
N ALA A 158 -6.26 -20.26 2.69
CA ALA A 158 -4.95 -20.07 2.07
C ALA A 158 -4.11 -21.36 2.13
N CYS A 159 -3.45 -21.66 1.01
CA CYS A 159 -2.51 -22.76 0.82
C CYS A 159 -1.19 -22.21 0.29
N ILE A 160 -0.08 -22.90 0.59
CA ILE A 160 1.24 -22.56 0.02
C ILE A 160 1.16 -22.58 -1.51
N GLY A 161 1.70 -21.55 -2.14
CA GLY A 161 1.67 -21.35 -3.60
C GLY A 161 0.42 -20.66 -4.13
N ASP A 162 -0.60 -20.43 -3.29
CA ASP A 162 -1.71 -19.56 -3.68
C ASP A 162 -1.22 -18.14 -3.96
N VAL A 163 -1.80 -17.51 -4.98
CA VAL A 163 -1.60 -16.09 -5.24
C VAL A 163 -2.92 -15.35 -5.05
N PHE A 164 -2.88 -14.36 -4.16
CA PHE A 164 -4.01 -13.51 -3.81
C PHE A 164 -3.88 -12.13 -4.43
N LEU A 165 -5.00 -11.61 -4.91
CA LEU A 165 -5.22 -10.19 -5.14
C LEU A 165 -5.88 -9.61 -3.90
N ALA A 166 -5.23 -8.68 -3.20
CA ALA A 166 -5.78 -8.16 -1.95
C ALA A 166 -6.97 -7.22 -2.23
N SER A 167 -8.08 -7.40 -1.51
CA SER A 167 -9.26 -6.50 -1.59
C SER A 167 -9.13 -5.28 -0.68
N ASP A 168 -8.51 -5.49 0.48
CA ASP A 168 -8.31 -4.49 1.51
C ASP A 168 -6.94 -4.71 2.15
N VAL A 169 -6.38 -3.64 2.73
CA VAL A 169 -5.14 -3.68 3.50
C VAL A 169 -5.33 -2.96 4.83
N ALA A 170 -4.67 -3.43 5.89
CA ALA A 170 -4.68 -2.80 7.21
C ALA A 170 -3.43 -3.15 8.02
N PHE A 171 -2.99 -2.26 8.92
CA PHE A 171 -1.95 -2.59 9.90
C PHE A 171 -2.50 -3.40 11.07
N HIS A 172 -1.71 -4.34 11.58
CA HIS A 172 -2.02 -5.06 12.84
C HIS A 172 -1.14 -4.65 14.03
N HIS A 173 0.00 -3.98 13.77
CA HIS A 173 0.99 -3.67 14.80
C HIS A 173 0.94 -2.21 15.32
N ARG A 174 0.10 -1.34 14.72
CA ARG A 174 -0.03 0.08 15.06
C ARG A 174 -1.19 0.34 16.03
N ARG A 175 -1.05 -0.14 17.26
CA ARG A 175 -2.10 -0.07 18.29
C ARG A 175 -2.06 1.24 19.06
N ASN A 176 -3.07 2.09 18.88
CA ASN A 176 -3.24 3.33 19.64
C ASN A 176 -4.64 3.37 20.26
N PRO A 177 -4.81 3.16 21.59
CA PRO A 177 -6.12 3.04 22.22
C PRO A 177 -6.86 4.36 22.41
N ILE A 178 -6.36 5.47 21.88
CA ILE A 178 -7.04 6.77 21.92
C ILE A 178 -8.15 6.77 20.84
N PRO A 179 -9.39 7.18 21.18
CA PRO A 179 -10.48 7.24 20.21
C PRO A 179 -10.09 7.99 18.93
N VAL A 180 -10.50 7.46 17.77
CA VAL A 180 -10.13 7.94 16.42
C VAL A 180 -8.69 7.64 16.03
N CYS A 181 -7.73 7.78 16.96
CA CYS A 181 -6.34 7.41 16.70
C CYS A 181 -6.16 5.90 16.52
N ASP A 182 -7.04 5.09 17.11
CA ASP A 182 -7.16 3.64 16.88
C ASP A 182 -7.39 3.33 15.39
N ARG A 183 -8.39 3.96 14.78
CA ARG A 183 -8.73 3.79 13.36
C ARG A 183 -7.61 4.29 12.46
N ASN A 184 -6.97 5.40 12.82
CA ASN A 184 -5.78 5.89 12.12
C ASN A 184 -4.60 4.91 12.21
N GLY A 185 -4.42 4.25 13.36
CA GLY A 185 -3.41 3.22 13.55
C GLY A 185 -3.64 2.02 12.62
N ILE A 186 -4.87 1.49 12.60
CA ILE A 186 -5.27 0.38 11.71
C ILE A 186 -5.10 0.77 10.24
N CYS A 187 -5.45 2.01 9.87
CA CYS A 187 -5.35 2.53 8.51
C CYS A 187 -5.96 1.57 7.47
N ALA A 188 -7.17 1.05 7.76
CA ALA A 188 -7.84 0.14 6.85
C ALA A 188 -8.21 0.87 5.55
N LYS A 189 -7.81 0.31 4.40
CA LYS A 189 -8.05 0.87 3.07
C LYS A 189 -8.48 -0.21 2.10
N GLN A 190 -9.40 0.13 1.21
CA GLN A 190 -9.69 -0.69 0.02
C GLN A 190 -8.57 -0.52 -0.99
N THR A 191 -8.21 -1.61 -1.67
CA THR A 191 -7.30 -1.55 -2.82
C THR A 191 -8.04 -1.07 -4.05
N PHE A 192 -7.32 -0.72 -5.11
CA PHE A 192 -7.97 -0.28 -6.34
C PHE A 192 -8.81 -1.43 -6.95
N PRO A 193 -10.12 -1.21 -7.22
CA PRO A 193 -11.00 -2.26 -7.71
C PRO A 193 -10.63 -2.66 -9.14
N THR A 194 -10.43 -3.95 -9.37
CA THR A 194 -10.05 -4.52 -10.69
C THR A 194 -10.93 -5.74 -11.04
N PRO A 195 -12.26 -5.53 -11.18
CA PRO A 195 -13.21 -6.62 -11.38
C PRO A 195 -12.96 -7.40 -12.67
N ASN A 196 -12.49 -6.76 -13.74
CA ASN A 196 -12.25 -7.45 -15.00
C ASN A 196 -11.00 -8.32 -14.95
N LEU A 197 -9.93 -7.84 -14.30
CA LEU A 197 -8.72 -8.61 -14.02
C LEU A 197 -9.06 -9.82 -13.17
N LEU A 198 -9.85 -9.63 -12.10
CA LEU A 198 -10.26 -10.74 -11.24
C LEU A 198 -11.08 -11.79 -12.01
N LYS A 199 -12.00 -11.35 -12.87
CA LYS A 199 -12.83 -12.24 -13.70
C LYS A 199 -11.99 -13.05 -14.69
N GLU A 200 -10.99 -12.42 -15.31
CA GLU A 200 -10.13 -13.05 -16.32
C GLU A 200 -9.11 -14.01 -15.69
N LEU A 201 -8.38 -13.53 -14.68
CA LEU A 201 -7.24 -14.26 -14.11
C LEU A 201 -7.66 -15.25 -13.01
N LYS A 202 -8.87 -15.09 -12.44
CA LYS A 202 -9.43 -15.97 -11.39
C LYS A 202 -8.48 -16.13 -10.19
N LEU A 203 -7.74 -15.06 -9.86
CA LEU A 203 -6.90 -15.02 -8.67
C LEU A 203 -7.78 -15.14 -7.42
N LYS A 204 -7.21 -15.69 -6.35
CA LYS A 204 -7.91 -15.68 -5.05
C LYS A 204 -8.00 -14.24 -4.54
N VAL A 205 -9.05 -13.91 -3.81
CA VAL A 205 -9.23 -12.60 -3.18
C VAL A 205 -9.20 -12.77 -1.67
N GLY A 206 -8.52 -11.85 -0.99
CA GLY A 206 -8.44 -11.85 0.47
C GLY A 206 -7.99 -10.51 1.02
N LYS A 207 -8.22 -10.29 2.31
CA LYS A 207 -7.72 -9.10 3.01
C LYS A 207 -6.28 -9.31 3.45
N LEU A 208 -5.47 -8.26 3.34
CA LEU A 208 -4.07 -8.24 3.73
C LEU A 208 -3.89 -7.50 5.05
N SER A 209 -3.11 -8.08 5.97
CA SER A 209 -2.69 -7.37 7.18
C SER A 209 -1.17 -7.24 7.29
N THR A 210 -0.70 -6.02 7.55
CA THR A 210 0.70 -5.64 7.47
C THR A 210 1.32 -5.32 8.83
N GLY A 211 2.55 -5.79 9.05
CA GLY A 211 3.38 -5.31 10.16
C GLY A 211 4.84 -5.72 10.07
N ASP A 212 5.70 -4.99 10.76
CA ASP A 212 7.16 -5.07 10.59
C ASP A 212 7.83 -6.31 11.24
N SER A 213 7.03 -7.22 11.80
CA SER A 213 7.52 -8.45 12.43
C SER A 213 7.13 -9.66 11.58
N LEU A 214 8.10 -10.52 11.27
CA LEU A 214 7.86 -11.75 10.50
C LEU A 214 7.03 -12.74 11.32
N ASP A 215 7.35 -12.90 12.61
CA ASP A 215 6.58 -13.69 13.56
C ASP A 215 5.21 -13.04 13.86
N MET A 216 4.45 -13.66 14.75
CA MET A 216 3.11 -13.21 15.12
C MET A 216 2.92 -13.35 16.63
N SER A 217 2.96 -12.22 17.35
CA SER A 217 2.62 -12.20 18.77
C SER A 217 1.12 -12.42 18.98
N PRO A 218 0.65 -12.80 20.19
CA PRO A 218 -0.78 -12.89 20.49
C PRO A 218 -1.55 -11.58 20.23
N HIS A 219 -0.89 -10.42 20.38
CA HIS A 219 -1.50 -9.13 20.09
C HIS A 219 -1.66 -8.89 18.58
N ASP A 220 -0.69 -9.33 17.78
CA ASP A 220 -0.76 -9.23 16.33
C ASP A 220 -1.82 -10.21 15.80
N GLU A 221 -1.88 -11.43 16.33
CA GLU A 221 -2.91 -12.41 15.98
C GLU A 221 -4.32 -11.85 16.22
N ALA A 222 -4.57 -11.27 17.41
CA ALA A 222 -5.87 -10.67 17.73
C ALA A 222 -6.24 -9.54 16.75
N ALA A 223 -5.29 -8.68 16.38
CA ALA A 223 -5.51 -7.60 15.42
C ALA A 223 -5.72 -8.12 13.99
N ILE A 224 -4.97 -9.14 13.56
CA ILE A 224 -5.13 -9.81 12.26
C ILE A 224 -6.52 -10.46 12.15
N ILE A 225 -6.98 -11.13 13.21
CA ILE A 225 -8.33 -11.70 13.29
C ILE A 225 -9.38 -10.59 13.20
N ALA A 226 -9.20 -9.48 13.94
CA ALA A 226 -10.12 -8.34 13.89
C ALA A 226 -10.16 -7.66 12.51
N ASN A 227 -9.04 -7.66 11.78
CA ASN A 227 -8.94 -7.19 10.40
C ASN A 227 -9.53 -8.17 9.38
N ASP A 228 -9.92 -9.38 9.81
CA ASP A 228 -10.49 -10.42 8.96
C ASP A 228 -9.52 -10.83 7.81
N ALA A 229 -8.22 -10.82 8.11
CA ALA A 229 -7.17 -11.00 7.10
C ALA A 229 -6.97 -12.47 6.69
N THR A 230 -6.70 -12.68 5.40
CA THR A 230 -6.37 -13.99 4.80
C THR A 230 -4.87 -14.14 4.55
N VAL A 231 -4.18 -13.02 4.32
CA VAL A 231 -2.73 -12.96 4.09
C VAL A 231 -2.08 -11.93 5.01
N LYS A 232 -0.83 -12.18 5.41
CA LYS A 232 0.00 -11.31 6.27
C LYS A 232 1.30 -10.96 5.56
N ASP A 233 1.69 -9.68 5.59
CA ASP A 233 2.97 -9.22 5.03
C ASP A 233 3.63 -8.13 5.89
N MET A 234 4.69 -7.50 5.35
CA MET A 234 5.48 -6.48 6.05
C MET A 234 5.46 -5.10 5.36
N GLU A 235 4.79 -4.92 4.22
CA GLU A 235 4.87 -3.68 3.42
C GLU A 235 3.53 -3.11 2.95
N GLY A 236 2.54 -3.96 2.62
CA GLY A 236 1.40 -3.62 1.79
C GLY A 236 0.59 -2.41 2.26
N ALA A 237 0.20 -2.36 3.54
CA ALA A 237 -0.57 -1.24 4.08
C ALA A 237 0.21 0.09 4.06
N ALA A 238 1.55 0.06 4.15
CA ALA A 238 2.38 1.27 4.05
C ALA A 238 2.46 1.79 2.62
N ILE A 239 2.55 0.89 1.64
CA ILE A 239 2.51 1.24 0.22
C ILE A 239 1.14 1.81 -0.14
N ALA A 240 0.05 1.19 0.32
CA ALA A 240 -1.30 1.70 0.12
C ALA A 240 -1.52 3.08 0.76
N TYR A 241 -0.98 3.29 1.96
CA TYR A 241 -1.03 4.59 2.62
C TYR A 241 -0.37 5.69 1.77
N VAL A 242 0.82 5.44 1.23
CA VAL A 242 1.52 6.43 0.38
C VAL A 242 0.82 6.62 -0.97
N ALA A 243 0.33 5.54 -1.57
CA ALA A 243 -0.42 5.60 -2.83
C ALA A 243 -1.69 6.44 -2.68
N ASP A 244 -2.43 6.25 -1.59
CA ASP A 244 -3.63 7.02 -1.24
C ASP A 244 -3.31 8.51 -1.00
N LEU A 245 -2.25 8.82 -0.23
CA LEU A 245 -1.81 10.20 -0.02
C LEU A 245 -1.52 10.96 -1.31
N LEU A 246 -1.02 10.25 -2.33
CA LEU A 246 -0.65 10.82 -3.63
C LEU A 246 -1.68 10.51 -4.72
N SER A 247 -2.85 9.97 -4.36
CA SER A 247 -3.96 9.65 -5.26
C SER A 247 -3.57 8.78 -6.47
N VAL A 248 -2.69 7.79 -6.26
CA VAL A 248 -2.30 6.82 -7.29
C VAL A 248 -2.98 5.48 -7.04
N PRO A 249 -3.69 4.91 -8.03
CA PRO A 249 -4.24 3.56 -7.95
C PRO A 249 -3.19 2.51 -7.54
N ALA A 250 -3.54 1.61 -6.63
CA ALA A 250 -2.64 0.55 -6.17
C ALA A 250 -3.36 -0.80 -6.03
N ILE A 251 -2.75 -1.85 -6.60
CA ILE A 251 -3.16 -3.25 -6.45
C ILE A 251 -2.06 -4.08 -5.79
N PHE A 252 -2.42 -5.19 -5.16
CA PHE A 252 -1.54 -5.96 -4.29
C PHE A 252 -1.63 -7.44 -4.64
N VAL A 253 -0.51 -8.02 -5.10
CA VAL A 253 -0.41 -9.42 -5.53
C VAL A 253 0.49 -10.15 -4.55
N LYS A 254 -0.07 -11.09 -3.78
CA LYS A 254 0.59 -11.74 -2.65
C LYS A 254 0.62 -13.24 -2.81
N ALA A 255 1.82 -13.82 -2.87
CA ALA A 255 2.01 -15.26 -3.03
C ALA A 255 2.34 -15.94 -1.69
N VAL A 256 1.59 -16.96 -1.30
CA VAL A 256 1.67 -17.57 0.03
C VAL A 256 2.88 -18.51 0.14
N THR A 257 3.86 -18.17 0.97
CA THR A 257 5.08 -18.99 1.21
C THR A 257 4.94 -19.96 2.37
N ASP A 258 4.17 -19.59 3.37
CA ASP A 258 4.08 -20.27 4.66
C ASP A 258 2.70 -20.06 5.28
N ILE A 259 2.31 -20.97 6.17
CA ILE A 259 1.01 -20.96 6.83
C ILE A 259 1.21 -20.63 8.31
N VAL A 260 0.70 -19.47 8.73
CA VAL A 260 0.97 -18.93 10.08
C VAL A 260 0.31 -19.76 11.19
N ASP A 261 -0.82 -20.40 10.87
CA ASP A 261 -1.62 -21.18 11.82
C ASP A 261 -1.44 -22.70 11.66
N ASP A 262 -0.26 -23.13 11.17
CA ASP A 262 0.22 -24.50 11.20
C ASP A 262 1.34 -24.66 12.24
N ASP A 263 1.68 -25.89 12.62
CA ASP A 263 2.65 -26.15 13.71
C ASP A 263 4.12 -25.91 13.32
N LYS A 264 4.39 -25.44 12.10
CA LYS A 264 5.75 -25.35 11.55
C LYS A 264 6.36 -23.97 11.78
N PRO A 265 7.69 -23.88 11.96
CA PRO A 265 8.37 -22.59 12.06
C PRO A 265 8.23 -21.77 10.75
N THR A 266 7.65 -20.57 10.85
CA THR A 266 7.43 -19.64 9.74
C THR A 266 8.68 -19.41 8.89
N ALA A 267 9.82 -19.13 9.53
CA ALA A 267 11.07 -18.84 8.82
C ALA A 267 11.59 -20.04 8.01
N GLU A 268 11.38 -21.27 8.49
CA GLU A 268 11.81 -22.48 7.79
C GLU A 268 10.93 -22.78 6.58
N GLU A 269 9.60 -22.65 6.71
CA GLU A 269 8.69 -22.81 5.57
C GLU A 269 8.91 -21.74 4.51
N PHE A 270 9.09 -20.49 4.93
CA PHE A 270 9.42 -19.37 4.05
C PHE A 270 10.64 -19.71 3.18
N LEU A 271 11.78 -20.01 3.80
CA LEU A 271 13.03 -20.29 3.07
C LEU A 271 12.91 -21.53 2.17
N LYS A 272 12.20 -22.57 2.63
CA LYS A 272 12.01 -23.81 1.85
C LYS A 272 11.17 -23.58 0.59
N ASN A 273 10.13 -22.76 0.68
CA ASN A 273 9.14 -22.59 -0.40
C ASN A 273 9.43 -21.38 -1.30
N LEU A 274 10.30 -20.46 -0.87
CA LEU A 274 10.57 -19.18 -1.52
C LEU A 274 10.77 -19.30 -3.04
N VAL A 275 11.62 -20.23 -3.51
CA VAL A 275 11.90 -20.38 -4.95
C VAL A 275 10.65 -20.76 -5.74
N ALA A 276 9.90 -21.76 -5.27
CA ALA A 276 8.71 -22.25 -5.98
C ALA A 276 7.58 -21.22 -5.97
N VAL A 277 7.38 -20.55 -4.82
CA VAL A 277 6.32 -19.54 -4.67
C VAL A 277 6.67 -18.24 -5.42
N THR A 278 7.96 -17.88 -5.49
CA THR A 278 8.41 -16.77 -6.35
C THR A 278 8.13 -17.05 -7.82
N ALA A 279 8.24 -18.30 -8.29
CA ALA A 279 7.84 -18.65 -9.66
C ALA A 279 6.32 -18.49 -9.88
N ALA A 280 5.50 -18.85 -8.89
CA ALA A 280 4.05 -18.62 -8.95
C ALA A 280 3.71 -17.11 -8.95
N LEU A 281 4.40 -16.32 -8.12
CA LEU A 281 4.29 -14.86 -8.12
C LEU A 281 4.67 -14.26 -9.47
N ASP A 282 5.81 -14.67 -10.03
CA ASP A 282 6.28 -14.25 -11.35
C ASP A 282 5.26 -14.55 -12.45
N GLN A 283 4.67 -15.75 -12.44
CA GLN A 283 3.61 -16.11 -13.38
C GLN A 283 2.40 -15.20 -13.23
N ALA A 284 1.88 -15.02 -12.00
CA ALA A 284 0.69 -14.23 -11.75
C ALA A 284 0.88 -12.75 -12.07
N VAL A 285 1.99 -12.13 -11.66
CA VAL A 285 2.30 -10.73 -11.98
C VAL A 285 2.52 -10.57 -13.48
N GLY A 286 3.12 -11.56 -14.15
CA GLY A 286 3.21 -11.63 -15.61
C GLY A 286 1.83 -11.51 -16.28
N GLN A 287 0.88 -12.32 -15.84
CA GLN A 287 -0.50 -12.29 -16.35
C GLN A 287 -1.23 -10.99 -16.04
N VAL A 288 -0.98 -10.39 -14.86
CA VAL A 288 -1.53 -9.08 -14.49
C VAL A 288 -1.02 -7.99 -15.43
N VAL A 289 0.29 -7.94 -15.69
CA VAL A 289 0.89 -6.96 -16.61
C VAL A 289 0.39 -7.17 -18.05
N ASP A 290 0.30 -8.43 -18.50
CA ASP A 290 -0.27 -8.79 -19.80
C ASP A 290 -1.72 -8.32 -19.94
N PHE A 291 -2.51 -8.43 -18.87
CA PHE A 291 -3.88 -7.96 -18.82
C PHE A 291 -3.96 -6.44 -18.87
N ILE A 292 -3.10 -5.72 -18.15
CA ILE A 292 -3.11 -4.25 -18.08
C ILE A 292 -2.70 -3.60 -19.40
N SER A 293 -1.79 -4.21 -20.17
CA SER A 293 -1.29 -3.66 -21.43
C SER A 293 -2.44 -3.36 -22.42
N GLY A 294 -2.46 -2.14 -22.95
CA GLY A 294 -3.50 -1.64 -23.85
C GLY A 294 -4.81 -1.21 -23.19
N LYS A 295 -4.97 -1.34 -21.85
CA LYS A 295 -6.21 -0.98 -21.14
C LYS A 295 -6.17 0.39 -20.47
N CYS A 296 -7.36 0.96 -20.26
CA CYS A 296 -7.60 2.09 -19.38
C CYS A 296 -7.78 1.64 -17.91
N ILE A 297 -7.59 2.58 -16.97
CA ILE A 297 -7.79 2.31 -15.53
C ILE A 297 -9.20 1.79 -15.21
N SER A 298 -10.24 2.28 -15.89
CA SER A 298 -11.64 1.80 -15.71
C SER A 298 -11.91 0.40 -16.26
N GLU A 299 -11.03 -0.12 -17.11
CA GLU A 299 -11.18 -1.45 -17.71
C GLU A 299 -10.50 -2.56 -16.90
N LEU A 300 -9.85 -2.19 -15.78
CA LEU A 300 -9.11 -3.13 -14.94
C LEU A 300 -10.01 -4.10 -14.17
#